data_AF-W4VGW5-F1
#
_entry.id   AF-W4VGW5-F1
#
_cell.length_a   1.000
_cell.length_b   1.000
_cell.length_c   1.000
_cell.angle_alpha   90.00
_cell.angle_beta   90.00
_cell.angle_gamma   90.00
#
_symmetry.space_group_name_H-M   'P 1'
#
loop_
_entity.id
_entity.type
_entity.pdbx_description
1 polymer ?
#
loop_
_entity_poly.entity_id
_entity_poly.type
_entity_poly.pdbx_seq_one_letter_code
_entity_poly.pdbx_strand_id
1 'polypeptide(L)'
;MRQAGGAKSIEAALIKERNTIFSLGQFIWSGFDYIGEPTPYHTKNAYFGSIDTATFKKDSYFLYQSAWTDYKKAPMIHIFPY
;
A
#
# COMPACT_ATOMS: atom_id res chain seq x y z
N MET A 1 -6.27 12.15 3.84
CA MET A 1 -4.99 11.81 4.50
C MET A 1 -3.98 11.52 3.40
N ARG A 2 -2.79 12.16 3.37
CA ARG A 2 -1.74 11.82 2.40
C ARG A 2 -0.98 10.60 2.91
N GLN A 3 -0.55 9.72 2.01
CA GLN A 3 0.34 8.63 2.38
C GLN A 3 1.72 9.16 2.81
N ALA A 4 2.52 8.30 3.46
CA ALA A 4 3.95 8.55 3.60
C ALA A 4 4.56 8.92 2.25
N GLY A 5 5.41 9.94 2.21
CA GLY A 5 6.00 10.46 0.97
C GLY A 5 5.10 11.41 0.16
N GLY A 6 3.93 11.82 0.68
CA GLY A 6 3.15 12.93 0.11
C GLY A 6 2.22 12.57 -1.05
N ALA A 7 2.05 11.27 -1.36
CA ALA A 7 1.08 10.81 -2.36
C ALA A 7 -0.37 11.05 -1.91
N LYS A 8 -1.25 11.39 -2.86
CA LYS A 8 -2.68 11.66 -2.60
C LYS A 8 -3.46 10.39 -2.20
N SER A 9 -3.12 9.25 -2.79
CA SER A 9 -3.67 7.92 -2.49
C SER A 9 -2.73 6.84 -3.06
N ILE A 10 -2.91 5.59 -2.63
CA ILE A 10 -2.16 4.43 -3.16
C ILE A 10 -2.39 4.30 -4.67
N GLU A 11 -3.65 4.42 -5.09
CA GLU A 11 -4.04 4.32 -6.49
C GLU A 11 -3.35 5.38 -7.35
N ALA A 12 -3.26 6.61 -6.86
CA ALA A 12 -2.59 7.69 -7.56
C ALA A 12 -1.08 7.41 -7.73
N ALA A 13 -0.43 6.81 -6.74
CA ALA A 13 0.97 6.40 -6.83
C ALA A 13 1.17 5.26 -7.85
N LEU A 14 0.31 4.24 -7.80
CA LEU A 14 0.29 3.12 -8.75
C LEU A 14 0.07 3.58 -10.20
N ILE A 15 -0.94 4.41 -10.45
CA ILE A 15 -1.25 4.89 -11.80
C ILE A 15 -0.13 5.77 -12.33
N LYS A 16 0.44 6.64 -11.48
CA LYS A 16 1.55 7.51 -11.88
C LYS A 16 2.77 6.68 -12.31
N GLU A 17 3.15 5.70 -11.50
CA GLU A 17 4.26 4.81 -11.83
C GLU A 17 3.98 4.00 -13.10
N ARG A 18 2.81 3.39 -13.21
CA ARG A 18 2.38 2.65 -14.41
C ARG A 18 2.47 3.47 -15.70
N ASN A 19 2.12 4.75 -15.65
CA ASN A 19 2.13 5.65 -16.80
C ASN A 19 3.51 6.28 -17.09
N THR A 20 4.48 6.09 -16.20
CA THR A 20 5.81 6.69 -16.32
C THR A 20 6.79 5.66 -16.86
N ILE A 21 6.85 5.54 -18.20
CA ILE A 21 7.60 4.48 -18.91
C ILE A 21 9.12 4.53 -18.63
N PHE A 22 9.65 5.70 -18.25
CA PHE A 22 11.05 5.87 -17.87
C PHE A 22 11.33 5.56 -16.39
N SER A 23 10.30 5.30 -15.58
CA SER A 23 10.46 4.89 -14.18
C SER A 23 10.75 3.39 -14.12
N LEU A 24 11.73 3.00 -13.32
CA LEU A 24 12.10 1.59 -13.09
C LEU A 24 11.28 0.93 -11.98
N GLY A 25 10.29 1.64 -11.44
CA GLY A 25 9.38 1.16 -10.40
C GLY A 25 9.23 2.16 -9.24
N GLN A 26 8.63 1.69 -8.15
CA GLN A 26 8.43 2.45 -6.91
C GLN A 26 8.70 1.56 -5.69
N PHE A 27 9.22 2.15 -4.62
CA PHE A 27 9.33 1.50 -3.32
C PHE A 27 8.27 2.07 -2.38
N ILE A 28 7.34 1.20 -1.94
CA ILE A 28 6.25 1.59 -1.06
C ILE A 28 6.79 1.81 0.34
N TRP A 29 6.46 2.95 0.94
CA TRP A 29 6.71 3.22 2.36
C TRP A 29 5.42 2.94 3.15
N SER A 30 5.28 1.81 3.85
CA SER A 30 6.19 0.66 3.93
C SER A 30 5.46 -0.62 3.51
N GLY A 31 6.19 -1.72 3.33
CA GLY A 31 5.57 -3.03 3.13
C GLY A 31 4.82 -3.48 4.39
N PHE A 32 5.55 -3.50 5.52
CA PHE A 32 5.03 -3.84 6.85
C PHE A 32 4.99 -2.60 7.73
N ASP A 33 4.03 -2.55 8.66
CA ASP A 33 4.12 -1.62 9.78
C ASP A 33 5.36 -1.97 10.61
N TYR A 34 5.94 -0.95 11.22
CA TYR A 34 7.07 -1.05 12.13
C TYR A 34 6.79 -0.24 13.39
N ILE A 35 7.56 -0.51 14.44
CA ILE A 35 7.47 0.23 15.70
C ILE A 35 8.21 1.57 15.53
N GLY A 36 7.59 2.68 15.94
CA GLY A 36 8.09 4.04 15.72
C GLY A 36 7.44 4.77 14.54
N GLU A 37 7.79 6.04 14.35
CA GLU A 37 7.24 6.96 13.33
C GLU A 37 5.70 6.90 13.19
N PRO A 38 4.95 7.22 14.25
CA PRO A 38 3.50 7.06 14.27
C PRO A 38 2.75 8.14 13.48
N THR A 39 3.39 8.84 12.53
CA THR A 39 2.76 9.96 11.81
C THR A 39 1.45 9.50 11.14
N PRO A 40 0.33 10.21 11.34
CA PRO A 40 0.15 11.50 12.02
C PRO A 40 -0.33 11.42 13.48
N TYR A 41 -0.42 10.24 14.08
CA TYR A 41 -0.95 10.02 15.42
C TYR A 41 0.17 9.90 16.48
N HIS A 42 -0.16 10.10 17.75
CA HIS A 42 0.78 9.86 18.87
C HIS A 42 0.61 8.44 19.41
N THR A 43 0.93 7.43 18.61
CA THR A 43 0.93 6.02 19.05
C THR A 43 2.33 5.42 18.94
N LYS A 44 2.50 4.13 19.29
CA LYS A 44 3.81 3.47 19.26
C LYS A 44 4.15 2.85 17.89
N ASN A 45 3.19 2.77 16.98
CA ASN A 45 3.29 2.01 15.73
C ASN A 45 3.16 2.94 14.52
N ALA A 46 3.89 2.63 13.45
CA ALA A 46 3.66 3.19 12.13
C ALA A 46 2.31 2.70 11.57
N TYR A 47 1.67 3.53 10.74
CA TYR A 47 0.41 3.20 10.05
C TYR A 47 0.58 3.11 8.53
N PHE A 48 1.82 3.02 8.05
CA PHE A 48 2.15 3.10 6.63
C PHE A 48 2.13 1.75 5.92
N GLY A 49 2.28 0.65 6.66
CA GLY A 49 2.36 -0.70 6.14
C GLY A 49 1.07 -1.15 5.49
N SER A 50 1.19 -1.86 4.36
CA SER A 50 0.06 -2.61 3.78
C SER A 50 -0.25 -3.90 4.56
N ILE A 51 0.73 -4.35 5.34
CA ILE A 51 0.63 -5.45 6.30
C ILE A 51 0.92 -4.87 7.68
N ASP A 52 0.14 -5.24 8.70
CA ASP A 52 0.39 -4.76 10.07
C ASP A 52 1.55 -5.50 10.76
N THR A 53 1.90 -5.08 11.98
CA THR A 53 2.98 -5.71 12.77
C THR A 53 2.64 -7.14 13.21
N ALA A 54 1.37 -7.52 13.22
CA ALA A 54 0.89 -8.87 13.49
C ALA A 54 0.77 -9.72 12.22
N THR A 55 1.23 -9.22 11.07
CA THR A 55 1.17 -9.85 9.74
C THR A 55 -0.22 -9.96 9.12
N PHE A 56 -1.23 -9.27 9.66
CA PHE A 56 -2.54 -9.16 9.03
C PHE A 56 -2.50 -8.19 7.85
N LYS A 57 -3.13 -8.62 6.75
CA LYS A 57 -3.22 -7.86 5.50
C LYS A 57 -4.31 -6.82 5.62
N LYS A 58 -3.97 -5.55 5.37
CA LYS A 58 -4.93 -4.46 5.28
C LYS A 58 -5.56 -4.39 3.89
N ASP A 59 -6.60 -3.60 3.70
CA ASP A 59 -7.27 -3.43 2.39
C ASP A 59 -6.30 -2.98 1.28
N SER A 60 -5.30 -2.16 1.64
CA SER A 60 -4.24 -1.72 0.73
C SER A 60 -3.43 -2.86 0.15
N TYR A 61 -3.23 -3.97 0.89
CA TYR A 61 -2.56 -5.16 0.37
C TYR A 61 -3.29 -5.73 -0.84
N PHE A 62 -4.61 -5.82 -0.77
CA PHE A 62 -5.43 -6.37 -1.85
C PHE A 62 -5.48 -5.46 -3.08
N LEU A 63 -5.32 -4.14 -2.89
CA LEU A 63 -5.15 -3.19 -3.99
C LEU A 63 -3.83 -3.40 -4.74
N TYR A 64 -2.72 -3.63 -4.02
CA TYR A 64 -1.44 -3.97 -4.67
C TYR A 64 -1.50 -5.35 -5.33
N GLN A 65 -2.17 -6.32 -4.69
CA GLN A 65 -2.36 -7.64 -5.28
C GLN A 65 -3.10 -7.55 -6.63
N SER A 66 -4.19 -6.80 -6.71
CA SER A 66 -4.94 -6.65 -7.97
C SER A 66 -4.17 -5.90 -9.06
N ALA A 67 -3.30 -4.96 -8.67
CA ALA A 67 -2.50 -4.18 -9.62
C ALA A 67 -1.27 -4.95 -10.15
N TRP A 68 -0.67 -5.81 -9.34
CA TRP A 68 0.60 -6.49 -9.65
C TRP A 68 0.45 -7.97 -10.01
N THR A 69 -0.72 -8.57 -9.81
CA THR A 69 -0.99 -9.96 -10.22
C THR A 69 -1.88 -10.03 -11.45
N ASP A 70 -1.60 -11.00 -12.32
CA ASP A 70 -2.42 -11.27 -13.49
C ASP A 70 -3.68 -12.04 -13.07
N TYR A 71 -4.84 -11.50 -13.42
CA TYR A 71 -6.15 -12.12 -13.15
C TYR A 71 -6.27 -13.55 -13.71
N LYS A 72 -5.53 -13.90 -14.77
CA LYS A 72 -5.53 -15.26 -15.33
C LYS A 72 -4.74 -16.25 -14.49
N LYS A 73 -3.73 -15.78 -13.75
CA LYS A 73 -2.85 -16.63 -12.93
C LYS A 73 -3.34 -16.73 -11.50
N ALA A 74 -3.82 -15.62 -10.95
CA ALA A 74 -4.28 -15.53 -9.57
C ALA A 74 -5.53 -14.63 -9.49
N PRO A 75 -6.70 -15.13 -9.92
CA PRO A 75 -7.94 -14.38 -9.82
C PRO A 75 -8.27 -14.10 -8.35
N MET A 76 -8.57 -12.85 -8.02
CA MET A 76 -8.89 -12.43 -6.66
C MET A 76 -9.94 -11.32 -6.68
N ILE A 77 -10.73 -11.25 -5.61
CA ILE A 77 -11.66 -10.16 -5.33
C ILE A 77 -11.63 -9.91 -3.83
N HIS A 78 -11.50 -8.65 -3.43
CA HIS A 78 -11.55 -8.23 -2.03
C HIS A 78 -12.63 -7.17 -1.88
N ILE A 79 -13.50 -7.35 -0.90
CA ILE A 79 -14.59 -6.43 -0.57
C ILE A 79 -14.33 -5.94 0.84
N PHE A 80 -14.32 -4.61 1.01
CA PHE A 80 -14.18 -3.90 2.28
C PHE A 80 -15.30 -2.84 2.34
N PRO A 81 -15.66 -2.26 3.50
CA PRO A 81 -15.01 -2.32 4.82
C PRO A 81 -15.52 -3.43 5.74
N TYR A 82 -16.75 -3.87 5.47
CA TYR A 82 -17.83 -4.38 6.33
C TYR A 82 -19.05 -3.47 6.11
#